data_AF-A0A1Y3AUY5-F1
#
_entry.id   AF-A0A1Y3AUY5-F1
#
_cell.length_a   1.000
_cell.length_b   1.000
_cell.length_c   1.000
_cell.angle_alpha   90.00
_cell.angle_beta   90.00
_cell.angle_gamma   90.00
#
_symmetry.space_group_name_H-M   'P 1'
#
loop_
_entity.id
_entity.type
_entity.pdbx_description
1 polymer ?
#
loop_
_entity_poly.entity_id
_entity_poly.type
_entity_poly.pdbx_seq_one_letter_code
_entity_poly.pdbx_strand_id
1 'polypeptide(L)'
;MISSYTANLAAFLTVEKVVYPIENAEGLAGQTQIEYGCLKSGSTKAFFSESNIPVYKRMWQFMQSRAHVFTKSNAEGIARVKKSNGNYAYLMESASIEYVIERD
;
A
#
# COMPACT_ATOMS: atom_id res chain seq x y z
N MET A 1 -20.02 18.34 -38.56
CA MET A 1 -18.88 18.90 -37.79
C MET A 1 -19.42 19.55 -36.52
N ILE A 2 -19.80 18.72 -35.53
CA ILE A 2 -20.38 19.13 -34.23
C ILE A 2 -19.91 18.13 -33.14
N SER A 3 -19.60 16.90 -33.55
CA SER A 3 -19.08 15.83 -32.69
C SER A 3 -17.67 16.05 -32.10
N SER A 4 -16.89 17.01 -32.61
CA SER A 4 -15.53 17.28 -32.11
C SER A 4 -15.53 18.21 -30.89
N TYR A 5 -16.51 19.12 -30.79
CA TYR A 5 -16.65 20.06 -29.65
C TYR A 5 -17.24 19.39 -28.41
N THR A 6 -18.06 18.34 -28.59
CA THR A 6 -18.55 17.51 -27.47
C THR A 6 -17.52 16.46 -27.02
N ALA A 7 -16.67 15.97 -27.93
CA ALA A 7 -15.65 14.97 -27.61
C ALA A 7 -14.49 15.52 -26.76
N ASN A 8 -13.96 16.71 -27.10
CA ASN A 8 -12.87 17.31 -26.32
C ASN A 8 -13.30 17.81 -24.93
N LEU A 9 -14.58 18.13 -24.73
CA LEU A 9 -15.12 18.49 -23.42
C LEU A 9 -15.34 17.25 -22.52
N ALA A 10 -15.78 16.14 -23.11
CA ALA A 10 -15.96 14.87 -22.39
C ALA A 10 -14.62 14.28 -21.91
N ALA A 11 -13.55 14.45 -22.69
CA ALA A 11 -12.20 14.04 -22.29
C ALA A 11 -11.64 14.85 -21.11
N PHE A 12 -12.11 16.08 -20.89
CA PHE A 12 -11.72 16.91 -19.74
C PHE A 12 -12.55 16.62 -18.48
N LEU A 13 -13.71 15.97 -18.64
CA LEU A 13 -14.66 15.66 -17.55
C LEU A 13 -14.60 14.20 -17.09
N THR A 14 -13.83 13.34 -17.75
CA THR A 14 -13.36 12.12 -17.10
C THR A 14 -12.34 12.56 -16.07
N VAL A 15 -12.83 12.94 -14.88
CA VAL A 15 -12.02 12.85 -13.67
C VAL A 15 -11.39 11.46 -13.75
N GLU A 16 -10.10 11.40 -14.02
CA GLU A 16 -9.33 10.17 -13.89
C GLU A 16 -9.48 9.79 -12.44
N LYS A 17 -10.49 8.96 -12.14
CA LYS A 17 -10.54 8.27 -10.87
C LYS A 17 -9.26 7.46 -10.88
N VAL A 18 -8.28 7.94 -10.13
CA VAL A 18 -7.14 7.13 -9.74
C VAL A 18 -7.76 5.91 -9.08
N VAL A 19 -7.82 4.82 -9.85
CA VAL A 19 -8.32 3.54 -9.33
C VAL A 19 -7.20 3.05 -8.44
N TYR A 20 -7.33 3.30 -7.14
CA TYR A 20 -6.44 2.71 -6.17
C TYR A 20 -6.72 1.20 -6.18
N PRO A 21 -5.76 0.35 -6.56
CA PRO A 21 -5.99 -1.09 -6.69
C PRO A 21 -6.33 -1.76 -5.35
N ILE A 22 -6.14 -1.05 -4.24
CA ILE A 22 -6.36 -1.50 -2.87
C ILE A 22 -6.88 -0.33 -2.02
N GLU A 23 -8.00 -0.53 -1.34
CA GLU A 23 -8.61 0.46 -0.43
C GLU A 23 -8.51 0.05 1.04
N ASN A 24 -8.31 -1.25 1.31
CA ASN A 24 -8.35 -1.80 2.65
C ASN A 24 -7.45 -3.04 2.79
N ALA A 25 -7.29 -3.50 4.04
CA ALA A 25 -6.46 -4.66 4.37
C ALA A 25 -6.97 -5.96 3.73
N GLU A 26 -8.28 -6.10 3.50
CA GLU A 26 -8.85 -7.25 2.80
C GLU A 26 -8.43 -7.27 1.33
N GLY A 27 -8.43 -6.12 0.67
CA GLY A 27 -7.92 -5.93 -0.68
C GLY A 27 -6.46 -6.40 -0.77
N LEU A 28 -5.62 -6.01 0.18
CA LEU A 28 -4.22 -6.47 0.27
C LEU A 28 -4.10 -7.98 0.52
N ALA A 29 -4.93 -8.55 1.40
CA ALA A 29 -4.90 -9.96 1.76
C ALA A 29 -5.48 -10.89 0.67
N GLY A 30 -6.37 -10.37 -0.17
CA GLY A 30 -7.04 -11.08 -1.26
C GLY A 30 -6.21 -11.22 -2.54
N GLN A 31 -5.15 -10.43 -2.68
CA GLN A 31 -4.30 -10.37 -3.86
C GLN A 31 -2.84 -10.75 -3.54
N THR A 32 -2.02 -10.96 -4.57
CA THR A 32 -0.61 -11.36 -4.45
C THR A 32 0.37 -10.54 -5.30
N GLN A 33 -0.13 -9.57 -6.07
CA GLN A 33 0.65 -8.72 -6.97
C GLN A 33 1.41 -7.62 -6.21
N ILE A 34 0.72 -6.94 -5.29
CA ILE A 34 1.28 -5.90 -4.44
C ILE A 34 1.84 -6.58 -3.19
N GLU A 35 3.16 -6.58 -3.05
CA GLU A 35 3.80 -7.05 -1.84
C GLU A 35 3.55 -6.07 -0.70
N TYR A 36 3.49 -6.56 0.54
CA TYR A 36 3.39 -5.68 1.70
C TYR A 36 4.21 -6.19 2.86
N GLY A 37 4.69 -5.26 3.67
CA GLY A 37 5.50 -5.57 4.84
C GLY A 37 5.58 -4.43 5.84
N CYS A 38 6.35 -4.64 6.89
CA CYS A 38 6.54 -3.70 7.98
C CYS A 38 7.97 -3.77 8.52
N LEU A 39 8.26 -2.94 9.51
CA LEU A 39 9.55 -2.95 10.21
C LEU A 39 9.83 -4.31 10.87
N LYS A 40 11.01 -4.90 10.59
CA LYS A 40 11.40 -6.25 11.08
C LYS A 40 11.38 -6.39 12.60
N SER A 41 11.66 -5.31 13.33
CA SER A 41 11.68 -5.24 14.79
C SER A 41 10.59 -4.32 15.35
N GLY A 42 9.51 -4.09 14.60
CA GLY A 42 8.42 -3.20 15.00
C GLY A 42 7.27 -3.91 15.75
N SER A 43 6.53 -3.13 16.54
CA SER A 43 5.28 -3.55 17.18
C SER A 43 4.22 -4.00 16.17
N THR A 44 4.19 -3.37 14.98
CA THR A 44 3.32 -3.76 13.87
C THR A 44 3.52 -5.22 13.46
N LYS A 45 4.76 -5.71 13.45
CA LYS A 45 5.06 -7.12 13.14
C LYS A 45 4.48 -8.06 14.21
N ALA A 46 4.69 -7.72 15.48
CA ALA A 46 4.15 -8.48 16.60
C ALA A 46 2.62 -8.53 16.59
N PHE A 47 1.98 -7.40 16.26
CA PHE A 47 0.53 -7.31 16.08
C PHE A 47 0.04 -8.32 15.04
N PHE A 48 0.66 -8.38 13.86
CA PHE A 48 0.25 -9.34 12.83
C PHE A 48 0.50 -10.80 13.24
N SER A 49 1.57 -11.09 13.96
CA SER A 49 1.85 -12.45 14.44
C SER A 49 0.88 -12.94 15.52
N GLU A 50 0.39 -12.03 16.37
CA GLU A 50 -0.49 -12.34 17.51
C GLU A 50 -1.97 -12.13 17.19
N SER A 51 -2.28 -11.51 16.05
CA SER A 51 -3.66 -11.17 15.69
C SER A 51 -4.54 -12.41 15.54
N ASN A 52 -5.75 -12.34 16.08
CA ASN A 52 -6.76 -13.40 15.94
C ASN A 52 -7.73 -13.20 14.77
N ILE A 53 -7.68 -12.04 14.10
CA ILE A 53 -8.57 -11.71 12.98
C ILE A 53 -8.11 -12.49 11.73
N PRO A 54 -9.01 -13.23 11.03
CA PRO A 54 -8.64 -14.07 9.89
C PRO A 54 -7.87 -13.34 8.78
N VAL A 55 -8.28 -12.10 8.47
CA VAL A 55 -7.63 -11.24 7.47
C VAL A 55 -6.18 -10.98 7.84
N TYR A 56 -5.92 -10.57 9.08
CA TYR A 56 -4.57 -10.27 9.57
C TYR A 56 -3.71 -11.52 9.73
N LYS A 57 -4.29 -12.67 10.09
CA LYS A 57 -3.60 -13.97 10.06
C LYS A 57 -3.13 -14.33 8.65
N ARG A 58 -3.97 -14.13 7.63
CA ARG A 58 -3.61 -14.34 6.23
C ARG A 58 -2.49 -13.40 5.78
N MET A 59 -2.58 -12.13 6.16
CA MET A 59 -1.50 -11.16 5.91
C MET A 59 -0.19 -11.57 6.58
N TRP A 60 -0.25 -12.05 7.82
CA TRP A 60 0.91 -12.57 8.52
C TRP A 60 1.53 -13.77 7.81
N GLN A 61 0.74 -14.74 7.36
CA GLN A 61 1.24 -15.89 6.61
C GLN A 61 1.93 -15.46 5.29
N PHE A 62 1.37 -14.46 4.60
CA PHE A 62 1.99 -13.88 3.41
C PHE A 62 3.35 -13.24 3.74
N MET A 63 3.42 -12.44 4.81
CA MET A 63 4.66 -11.80 5.23
C MET A 63 5.69 -12.81 5.77
N GLN A 64 5.25 -13.82 6.50
CA GLN A 64 6.10 -14.86 7.08
C GLN A 64 6.74 -15.75 6.02
N SER A 65 6.01 -16.04 4.93
CA SER A 65 6.55 -16.77 3.76
C SER A 65 7.53 -15.95 2.92
N ARG A 66 7.54 -14.62 3.07
CA ARG A 66 8.36 -13.69 2.29
C ARG A 66 9.21 -12.80 3.19
N ALA A 67 10.28 -13.34 3.74
CA ALA A 67 11.15 -12.61 4.67
C ALA A 67 11.72 -11.30 4.11
N HIS A 68 11.81 -11.14 2.78
CA HIS A 68 12.30 -9.92 2.13
C HIS A 68 11.32 -8.75 2.20
N VAL A 69 10.04 -8.95 2.54
CA VAL A 69 9.06 -7.84 2.64
C VAL A 69 9.29 -6.99 3.88
N PHE A 70 10.01 -7.50 4.89
CA PHE A 70 10.35 -6.74 6.09
C PHE A 70 11.57 -5.84 5.85
N THR A 71 11.51 -4.60 6.33
CA THR A 71 12.62 -3.64 6.26
C THR A 71 13.32 -3.48 7.61
N LYS A 72 14.55 -2.98 7.60
CA LYS A 72 15.33 -2.74 8.83
C LYS A 72 15.03 -1.38 9.44
N SER A 73 14.56 -0.42 8.65
CA SER A 73 14.22 0.94 9.08
C SER A 73 13.01 1.49 8.32
N ASN A 74 12.35 2.50 8.90
CA ASN A 74 11.25 3.20 8.24
C ASN A 74 11.73 3.93 6.97
N ALA A 75 12.92 4.53 7.00
CA ALA A 75 13.51 5.20 5.83
C ALA A 75 13.70 4.22 4.65
N GLU A 76 14.15 2.99 4.92
CA GLU A 76 14.25 1.94 3.91
C GLU A 76 12.88 1.52 3.37
N GLY A 77 11.88 1.39 4.25
CA GLY A 77 10.49 1.11 3.87
C GLY A 77 9.92 2.16 2.92
N ILE A 78 10.06 3.44 3.28
CA ILE A 78 9.59 4.58 2.47
C ILE A 78 10.32 4.61 1.12
N ALA A 79 11.66 4.48 1.13
CA ALA A 79 12.45 4.45 -0.09
C ALA A 79 12.06 3.29 -1.01
N ARG A 80 11.72 2.13 -0.45
CA ARG A 80 11.23 0.98 -1.22
C ARG A 80 9.86 1.26 -1.84
N VAL A 81 8.91 1.80 -1.08
CA VAL A 81 7.59 2.18 -1.61
C VAL A 81 7.73 3.11 -2.81
N LYS A 82 8.58 4.15 -2.69
CA LYS A 82 8.85 5.08 -3.79
C LYS A 82 9.49 4.42 -5.02
N LYS A 83 10.35 3.43 -4.83
CA LYS A 83 11.01 2.68 -5.92
C LYS A 83 10.11 1.62 -6.57
N SER A 84 9.12 1.12 -5.84
CA SER A 84 8.29 -0.01 -6.26
C SER A 84 7.11 0.39 -7.15
N ASN A 85 6.91 1.68 -7.45
CA ASN A 85 5.87 2.19 -8.36
C ASN A 85 4.49 1.54 -8.15
N GLY A 86 4.06 1.40 -6.88
CA GLY A 86 2.76 0.81 -6.51
C GLY A 86 2.76 -0.71 -6.27
N ASN A 87 3.87 -1.42 -6.50
CA ASN A 87 3.96 -2.87 -6.28
C ASN A 87 4.38 -3.27 -4.85
N TYR A 88 4.59 -2.29 -3.95
CA TYR A 88 4.92 -2.55 -2.55
C TYR A 88 4.22 -1.56 -1.63
N ALA A 89 3.53 -2.08 -0.61
CA ALA A 89 2.91 -1.31 0.46
C ALA A 89 3.68 -1.48 1.78
N TYR A 90 3.94 -0.37 2.47
CA TYR A 90 4.63 -0.37 3.75
C TYR A 90 3.67 -0.01 4.88
N LEU A 91 3.56 -0.91 5.86
CA LEU A 91 2.71 -0.74 7.03
C LEU A 91 3.53 -0.09 8.15
N MET A 92 3.09 1.08 8.58
CA MET A 92 3.71 1.88 9.63
C MET A 92 2.65 2.68 10.39
N GLU A 93 3.04 3.30 11.51
CA GLU A 93 2.14 4.07 12.37
C GLU A 93 1.67 5.37 11.70
N SER A 94 0.39 5.72 11.87
CA SER A 94 -0.25 6.88 11.22
C SER A 94 0.51 8.19 11.47
N ALA A 95 0.90 8.47 12.72
CA ALA A 95 1.66 9.67 13.06
C ALA A 95 3.00 9.76 12.31
N SER A 96 3.66 8.62 12.08
CA SER A 96 4.89 8.57 11.30
C SER A 96 4.64 8.77 9.80
N ILE A 97 3.50 8.29 9.28
CA ILE A 97 3.10 8.51 7.89
C ILE A 97 2.85 9.99 7.65
N GLU A 98 2.02 10.61 8.50
CA GLU A 98 1.66 12.03 8.42
C GLU A 98 2.92 12.91 8.45
N TYR A 99 3.84 12.64 9.40
CA TYR A 99 5.10 13.37 9.51
C TYR A 99 5.95 13.31 8.23
N VAL A 100 6.00 12.16 7.56
CA VAL A 100 6.78 11.95 6.33
C VAL A 100 6.10 12.64 5.16
N ILE A 101 4.78 12.52 5.03
CA ILE A 101 4.01 13.16 3.96
C ILE A 101 4.11 14.68 4.03
N GLU A 102 4.09 15.28 5.22
CA GLU A 102 4.24 16.73 5.39
C GLU A 102 5.62 17.28 5.01
N ARG A 103 6.64 16.41 4.95
CA ARG A 103 8.05 16.79 4.74
C ARG A 103 8.62 16.33 3.41
N ASP A 104 7.89 15.48 2.68
CA ASP A 104 8.18 15.12 1.30
C ASP A 104 7.87 16.28 0.35
#